data_AF-A0A0G1SGE8-F1
#
_entry.id   AF-A0A0G1SGE8-F1
#
_cell.length_a   1.000
_cell.length_b   1.000
_cell.length_c   1.000
_cell.angle_alpha   90.00
_cell.angle_beta   90.00
_cell.angle_gamma   90.00
#
_symmetry.space_group_name_H-M   'P 1'
#
loop_
_entity.id
_entity.type
_entity.pdbx_description
1 polymer ?
#
loop_
_entity_poly.entity_id
_entity_poly.type
_entity_poly.pdbx_seq_one_letter_code
_entity_poly.pdbx_strand_id
1 'polypeptide(L)'
;MMTTFLFRWIINAIAFMAIAMIVPGFEVTSFGYALLAAFILGLVNAFVRPLLFILTLPVTIITLGLFVFVLNAFMLWIVSSVIDGFDVRGFVPALLAAMLLWLVGWGTNVVIVLSIGGSLVVPPEGIDVLFLKSLRTLLLHEIKKGKKFAVVVGGGSVCRKYQQAAGEIGTLTRDDLDWLGIHATRLNGHLLRTIFRGIAHPRVFKNPHQVPQKSAYPLLVAAGWKPGWSTDYVAVCLAKRLGASQVFNFSNIDYVYTADPRKDPSAKALPEMTWKEYQALIGGEWKPGMNAPFDPIASRLAARAGIEVAILNGKNIANVKACFQRKKFVGTRIAL
;
A
#
# COMPACT_ATOMS: atom_id res chain seq x y z
N MET A 1 17.26 -1.42 3.83
CA MET A 1 17.86 -0.96 2.56
C MET A 1 18.57 -2.11 1.85
N MET A 2 19.52 -2.81 2.51
CA MET A 2 20.25 -3.95 1.94
C MET A 2 19.35 -5.14 1.56
N THR A 3 18.38 -5.51 2.40
CA THR A 3 17.46 -6.64 2.12
C THR A 3 16.57 -6.43 0.90
N THR A 4 16.09 -5.20 0.66
CA THR A 4 15.28 -4.86 -0.52
C THR A 4 16.12 -4.91 -1.80
N PHE A 5 17.39 -4.54 -1.71
CA PHE A 5 18.32 -4.64 -2.84
C PHE A 5 18.59 -6.11 -3.20
N LEU A 6 18.94 -6.95 -2.22
CA LEU A 6 19.13 -8.39 -2.44
C LEU A 6 17.88 -9.07 -3.01
N PHE A 7 16.70 -8.73 -2.49
CA PHE A 7 15.45 -9.31 -2.97
C PHE A 7 15.15 -8.93 -4.42
N ARG A 8 15.32 -7.65 -4.78
CA ARG A 8 15.17 -7.20 -6.18
C ARG A 8 16.22 -7.80 -7.09
N TRP A 9 17.44 -7.96 -6.59
CA TRP A 9 18.53 -8.58 -7.33
C TRP A 9 18.20 -10.03 -7.71
N ILE A 10 17.72 -10.83 -6.75
CA ILE A 10 17.27 -12.21 -6.98
C ILE A 10 16.06 -12.25 -7.92
N ILE A 11 15.06 -11.36 -7.74
CA ILE A 11 13.90 -11.29 -8.64
C ILE A 11 14.32 -10.99 -10.08
N ASN A 12 15.24 -10.04 -10.28
CA ASN A 12 15.73 -9.72 -11.61
C ASN A 12 16.49 -10.89 -12.24
N ALA A 13 17.27 -11.64 -11.46
CA ALA A 13 17.94 -12.84 -11.94
C ALA A 13 16.94 -13.93 -12.36
N ILE A 14 15.89 -14.16 -11.56
CA ILE A 14 14.80 -15.08 -11.93
C ILE A 14 14.08 -14.57 -13.19
N ALA A 15 13.84 -13.27 -13.29
CA ALA A 15 13.20 -12.66 -14.45
C ALA A 15 14.02 -12.86 -15.71
N PHE A 16 15.34 -12.75 -15.66
CA PHE A 16 16.22 -13.03 -16.80
C PHE A 16 16.11 -14.48 -17.26
N MET A 17 16.10 -15.44 -16.34
CA MET A 17 15.90 -16.85 -16.69
C MET A 17 14.55 -17.07 -17.38
N ALA A 18 13.48 -16.44 -16.88
CA ALA A 18 12.15 -16.54 -17.49
C ALA A 18 12.11 -15.86 -18.87
N ILE A 19 12.74 -14.69 -19.02
CA ILE A 19 12.81 -13.97 -20.30
C ILE A 19 13.60 -14.77 -21.33
N ALA A 20 14.67 -15.45 -20.93
CA ALA A 20 15.45 -16.31 -21.82
C ALA A 20 14.65 -17.49 -22.40
N MET A 21 13.55 -17.88 -21.75
CA MET A 21 12.63 -18.89 -22.27
C MET A 21 11.59 -18.31 -23.25
N ILE A 22 11.34 -16.99 -23.20
CA ILE A 22 10.24 -16.34 -23.92
C ILE A 22 10.74 -15.57 -25.14
N VAL A 23 11.91 -14.92 -25.03
CA VAL A 23 12.41 -13.97 -26.03
C VAL A 23 13.50 -14.65 -26.86
N PRO A 24 13.27 -14.92 -28.15
CA PRO A 24 14.31 -15.42 -29.04
C PRO A 24 15.49 -14.45 -29.12
N GLY A 25 16.71 -14.97 -29.01
CA GLY A 25 17.92 -14.16 -29.02
C GLY A 25 18.27 -13.51 -27.67
N PHE A 26 17.58 -13.87 -26.58
CA PHE A 26 18.01 -13.54 -25.21
C PHE A 26 18.40 -14.86 -24.50
N GLU A 27 19.68 -15.09 -24.29
CA GLU A 27 20.21 -16.36 -23.76
C GLU A 27 20.96 -16.14 -22.45
N VAL A 28 20.69 -16.98 -21.46
CA VAL A 28 21.37 -16.94 -20.16
C VAL A 28 21.82 -18.35 -19.79
N THR A 29 23.13 -18.57 -19.73
CA THR A 29 23.71 -19.92 -19.63
C THR A 29 23.41 -20.61 -18.31
N SER A 30 23.30 -19.86 -17.21
CA SER A 30 22.97 -20.41 -15.90
C SER A 30 22.37 -19.36 -14.97
N PHE A 31 21.75 -19.82 -13.87
CA PHE A 31 21.27 -18.93 -12.82
C PHE A 31 22.40 -18.09 -12.19
N GLY A 32 23.63 -18.60 -12.15
CA GLY A 32 24.80 -17.84 -11.70
C GLY A 32 25.10 -16.64 -12.60
N TYR A 33 25.04 -16.84 -13.92
CA TYR A 33 25.16 -15.74 -14.89
C TYR A 33 24.00 -14.76 -14.81
N ALA A 34 22.78 -15.23 -14.52
CA ALA A 34 21.63 -14.35 -14.29
C ALA A 34 21.82 -13.44 -13.06
N LEU A 35 22.37 -13.99 -11.96
CA LEU A 35 22.73 -13.21 -10.77
C LEU A 35 23.82 -12.19 -11.08
N LEU A 36 24.89 -12.60 -11.77
CA LEU A 36 25.96 -11.70 -12.17
C LEU A 36 25.42 -10.57 -13.07
N ALA A 37 24.61 -10.89 -14.08
CA ALA A 37 23.99 -9.92 -14.97
C ALA A 37 23.08 -8.95 -14.20
N ALA A 38 22.28 -9.43 -13.24
CA ALA A 38 21.42 -8.57 -12.43
C ALA A 38 22.23 -7.64 -11.53
N PHE A 39 23.42 -8.06 -11.09
CA PHE A 39 24.33 -7.24 -10.31
C PHE A 39 24.99 -6.17 -11.17
N ILE A 40 25.57 -6.54 -12.32
CA ILE A 40 26.20 -5.59 -13.25
C ILE A 40 25.16 -4.60 -13.79
N LEU A 41 23.96 -5.05 -14.12
CA LEU A 41 22.86 -4.16 -14.50
C LEU A 41 22.54 -3.15 -13.38
N GLY A 42 22.62 -3.56 -12.12
CA GLY A 42 22.49 -2.66 -10.97
C GLY A 42 23.56 -1.56 -10.95
N LEU A 43 24.82 -1.92 -11.24
CA LEU A 43 25.94 -0.97 -11.33
C LEU A 43 25.79 -0.03 -12.54
N VAL A 44 25.49 -0.57 -13.72
CA VAL A 44 25.23 0.21 -14.94
C VAL A 44 24.10 1.21 -14.69
N ASN A 45 23.03 0.80 -14.00
CA ASN A 45 21.95 1.70 -13.61
C ASN A 45 22.35 2.77 -12.58
N ALA A 46 23.34 2.50 -11.73
CA ALA A 46 23.81 3.43 -10.73
C ALA A 46 24.73 4.52 -11.33
N PHE A 47 25.56 4.16 -12.31
CA PHE A 47 26.59 5.04 -12.85
C PHE A 47 26.32 5.54 -14.28
N VAL A 48 25.90 4.65 -15.18
CA VAL A 48 25.75 4.96 -16.62
C VAL A 48 24.40 5.60 -16.90
N ARG A 49 23.32 5.04 -16.32
CA ARG A 49 21.96 5.51 -16.57
C ARG A 49 21.72 6.99 -16.24
N PRO A 50 22.21 7.57 -15.13
CA PRO A 50 22.00 8.99 -14.84
C PRO A 50 22.52 9.91 -15.94
N LEU A 51 23.70 9.61 -16.48
CA LEU A 51 24.32 10.37 -17.57
C LEU A 51 23.47 10.27 -18.85
N LEU A 52 23.13 9.05 -19.25
CA LEU A 52 22.35 8.83 -20.47
C LEU A 52 20.92 9.36 -20.37
N PHE A 53 20.31 9.32 -19.19
CA PHE A 53 18.97 9.87 -18.99
C PHE A 53 18.95 11.39 -19.20
N ILE A 54 19.98 12.11 -18.73
CA ILE A 54 20.11 13.56 -18.98
C ILE A 54 20.25 13.82 -20.48
N LEU A 55 21.08 13.05 -21.18
CA LEU A 55 21.27 13.18 -22.62
C LEU A 55 19.99 12.88 -23.42
N THR A 56 19.22 11.89 -22.98
CA THR A 56 18.02 11.40 -23.68
C THR A 56 16.73 12.08 -23.21
N LEU A 57 16.82 13.02 -22.27
CA LEU A 57 15.67 13.71 -21.67
C LEU A 57 14.76 14.39 -22.72
N PRO A 58 15.28 15.15 -23.72
CA PRO A 58 14.41 15.82 -24.70
C PRO A 58 13.58 14.83 -25.51
N VAL A 59 14.22 13.77 -26.02
CA VAL A 59 13.56 12.72 -26.79
C VAL A 59 12.61 11.91 -25.90
N THR A 60 12.98 11.69 -24.64
CA THR A 60 12.11 11.02 -23.66
C THR A 60 10.82 11.80 -23.42
N ILE A 61 10.89 13.13 -23.36
CA ILE A 61 9.71 13.98 -23.21
C ILE A 61 8.85 13.93 -24.48
N ILE A 62 9.46 14.07 -25.67
CA ILE A 62 8.76 14.04 -26.97
C ILE A 62 8.03 12.71 -27.17
N THR A 63 8.64 11.60 -26.76
CA THR A 63 8.09 10.24 -26.88
C THR A 63 7.15 9.86 -25.74
N LEU A 64 6.77 10.81 -24.86
CA LEU A 64 5.93 10.58 -23.69
C LEU A 64 6.43 9.43 -22.79
N GLY A 65 7.75 9.29 -22.67
CA GLY A 65 8.40 8.27 -21.84
C GLY A 65 8.68 6.94 -22.55
N LEU A 66 8.23 6.72 -23.79
CA LEU A 66 8.50 5.47 -24.53
C LEU A 66 10.00 5.23 -24.74
N PHE A 67 10.80 6.30 -24.91
CA PHE A 67 12.24 6.18 -25.07
C PHE A 67 12.96 5.61 -23.83
N VAL A 68 12.31 5.58 -22.66
CA VAL A 68 12.87 4.91 -21.47
C VAL A 68 13.07 3.41 -21.71
N PHE A 69 12.23 2.77 -22.54
CA PHE A 69 12.42 1.35 -22.90
C PHE A 69 13.65 1.15 -23.78
N VAL A 70 13.89 2.07 -24.73
CA VAL A 70 15.10 2.08 -25.57
C VAL A 70 16.34 2.22 -24.68
N LEU A 71 16.31 3.15 -23.72
CA LEU A 71 17.40 3.32 -22.76
C LEU A 71 17.64 2.05 -21.92
N ASN A 72 16.58 1.43 -21.40
CA ASN A 72 16.69 0.19 -20.62
C ASN A 72 17.23 -0.98 -21.46
N ALA A 73 16.81 -1.09 -22.73
CA ALA A 73 17.33 -2.07 -23.68
C ALA A 73 18.83 -1.89 -23.91
N PHE A 74 19.26 -0.64 -24.09
CA PHE A 74 20.67 -0.30 -24.21
C PHE A 74 21.47 -0.68 -22.95
N MET A 75 20.89 -0.51 -21.74
CA MET A 75 21.56 -0.95 -20.50
C MET A 75 21.76 -2.47 -20.47
N LEU A 76 20.77 -3.24 -20.92
CA LEU A 76 20.90 -4.70 -21.02
C LEU A 76 21.97 -5.10 -22.04
N TRP A 77 22.05 -4.38 -23.15
CA TRP A 77 23.05 -4.64 -24.18
C TRP A 77 24.48 -4.33 -23.71
N ILE A 78 24.67 -3.31 -22.87
CA ILE A 78 25.96 -3.10 -22.19
C ILE A 78 26.29 -4.30 -21.30
N VAL A 79 25.32 -4.79 -20.53
CA VAL A 79 25.54 -5.95 -19.64
C VAL A 79 25.91 -7.20 -20.44
N SER A 80 25.27 -7.45 -21.58
CA SER A 80 25.59 -8.59 -22.44
C SER A 80 26.97 -8.51 -23.08
N SER A 81 27.47 -7.29 -23.34
CA SER A 81 28.84 -7.12 -23.83
C SER A 81 29.93 -7.40 -22.78
N VAL A 82 29.56 -7.46 -21.50
CA VAL A 82 30.49 -7.64 -20.37
C VAL A 82 30.50 -9.07 -19.84
N ILE A 83 29.45 -9.85 -20.11
CA ILE A 83 29.24 -11.18 -19.52
C ILE A 83 29.03 -12.20 -20.62
N ASP A 84 30.01 -13.09 -20.83
CA ASP A 84 29.94 -14.12 -21.88
C ASP A 84 28.75 -15.08 -21.74
N GLY A 85 28.28 -15.33 -20.50
CA GLY A 85 27.13 -16.20 -20.22
C GLY A 85 25.76 -15.49 -20.24
N PHE A 86 25.68 -14.25 -20.72
CA PHE A 86 24.45 -13.46 -20.84
C PHE A 86 24.43 -12.81 -22.23
N ASP A 87 23.89 -13.51 -23.23
CA ASP A 87 23.88 -13.08 -24.63
C ASP A 87 22.55 -12.43 -25.00
N VAL A 88 22.61 -11.30 -25.70
CA VAL A 88 21.45 -10.57 -26.21
C VAL A 88 21.73 -10.21 -27.67
N ARG A 89 21.19 -11.04 -28.58
CA ARG A 89 21.46 -11.00 -30.02
C ARG A 89 20.67 -9.89 -30.70
N GLY A 90 21.20 -8.67 -30.58
CA GLY A 90 20.70 -7.47 -31.24
C GLY A 90 19.73 -6.67 -30.38
N PHE A 91 19.25 -5.57 -30.96
CA PHE A 91 18.49 -4.56 -30.20
C PHE A 91 17.05 -4.99 -29.90
N VAL A 92 16.39 -5.72 -30.80
CA VAL A 92 14.98 -6.11 -30.63
C VAL A 92 14.80 -7.06 -29.43
N PRO A 93 15.60 -8.14 -29.25
CA PRO A 93 15.54 -8.96 -28.05
C PRO A 93 15.82 -8.16 -26.77
N ALA A 94 16.77 -7.22 -26.80
CA ALA A 94 17.05 -6.32 -25.67
C ALA A 94 15.85 -5.45 -25.31
N LEU A 95 15.13 -4.92 -26.30
CA LEU A 95 13.94 -4.10 -26.11
C LEU A 95 12.78 -4.89 -25.51
N LEU A 96 12.52 -6.09 -26.06
CA LEU A 96 11.50 -6.99 -25.52
C LEU A 96 11.83 -7.42 -24.08
N ALA A 97 13.08 -7.79 -23.82
CA ALA A 97 13.55 -8.10 -22.47
C ALA A 97 13.38 -6.91 -21.51
N ALA A 98 13.73 -5.70 -21.93
CA ALA A 98 13.55 -4.49 -21.12
C ALA A 98 12.08 -4.21 -20.79
N MET A 99 11.16 -4.44 -21.74
CA MET A 99 9.72 -4.32 -21.51
C MET A 99 9.20 -5.39 -20.53
N LEU A 100 9.63 -6.64 -20.67
CA LEU A 100 9.25 -7.73 -19.77
C LEU A 100 9.81 -7.52 -18.34
N LEU A 101 11.07 -7.09 -18.22
CA LEU A 101 11.65 -6.73 -16.93
C LEU A 101 10.91 -5.57 -16.27
N TRP A 102 10.45 -4.59 -17.06
CA TRP A 102 9.65 -3.48 -16.53
C TRP A 102 8.34 -3.99 -15.91
N LEU A 103 7.67 -4.97 -16.54
CA LEU A 103 6.48 -5.62 -15.98
C LEU A 103 6.79 -6.35 -14.66
N VAL A 104 7.90 -7.09 -14.60
CA VAL A 104 8.33 -7.75 -13.35
C VAL A 104 8.62 -6.72 -12.26
N GLY A 105 9.30 -5.62 -12.61
CA GLY A 105 9.63 -4.53 -11.71
C GLY A 105 8.40 -3.81 -11.16
N TRP A 106 7.35 -3.64 -11.97
CA TRP A 106 6.06 -3.07 -11.54
C TRP A 106 5.44 -3.91 -10.40
N GLY A 107 5.48 -5.23 -10.51
CA GLY A 107 4.98 -6.14 -9.47
C GLY A 107 5.74 -6.10 -8.14
N THR A 108 6.94 -5.51 -8.08
CA THR A 108 7.79 -5.50 -6.86
C THR A 108 7.58 -4.31 -5.93
N ASN A 109 6.78 -3.32 -6.33
CA ASN A 109 6.48 -2.12 -5.53
C ASN A 109 5.03 -2.09 -5.05
N VAL A 110 4.52 -3.22 -4.56
CA VAL A 110 3.19 -3.25 -3.95
C VAL A 110 3.26 -2.54 -2.60
N VAL A 111 2.81 -1.29 -2.57
CA VAL A 111 2.51 -0.61 -1.32
C VAL A 111 1.15 -1.10 -0.84
N ILE A 112 1.14 -1.73 0.33
CA ILE A 112 -0.06 -2.17 0.99
C ILE A 112 -0.61 -1.00 1.81
N VAL A 113 -1.85 -0.59 1.53
CA VAL A 113 -2.51 0.47 2.28
C VAL A 113 -3.38 -0.13 3.37
N LEU A 114 -3.16 0.29 4.62
CA LEU A 114 -3.92 -0.14 5.79
C LEU A 114 -4.73 1.02 6.35
N SER A 115 -6.05 0.85 6.47
CA SER A 115 -6.90 1.66 7.33
C SER A 115 -7.08 0.92 8.65
N ILE A 116 -6.52 1.42 9.74
CA ILE A 116 -6.62 0.79 11.06
C ILE A 116 -7.67 1.53 11.87
N GLY A 117 -8.74 0.83 12.24
CA GLY A 117 -9.76 1.34 13.14
C GLY A 117 -9.15 1.83 14.45
N GLY A 118 -9.47 3.07 14.85
CA GLY A 118 -8.87 3.66 16.04
C GLY A 118 -9.21 2.92 17.33
N SER A 119 -10.35 2.22 17.37
CA SER A 119 -10.76 1.37 18.50
C SER A 119 -9.93 0.10 18.64
N LEU A 120 -9.17 -0.30 17.62
CA LEU A 120 -8.18 -1.38 17.75
C LEU A 120 -6.93 -0.90 18.49
N VAL A 121 -6.54 0.37 18.30
CA VAL A 121 -5.33 0.95 18.91
C VAL A 121 -5.64 1.51 20.30
N VAL A 122 -6.73 2.26 20.42
CA VAL A 122 -7.20 2.84 21.68
C VAL A 122 -8.69 2.49 21.86
N PRO A 123 -9.00 1.27 22.32
CA PRO A 123 -10.34 0.91 22.78
C PRO A 123 -10.76 1.73 24.03
N PRO A 124 -12.03 1.63 24.50
CA PRO A 124 -12.53 2.40 25.64
C PRO A 124 -11.67 2.28 26.92
N GLU A 125 -11.09 1.11 27.14
CA GLU A 125 -10.31 0.72 28.33
C GLU A 125 -8.90 1.33 28.34
N GLY A 126 -8.41 1.83 27.21
CA GLY A 126 -7.06 2.41 27.10
C GLY A 126 -6.34 1.99 25.82
N ILE A 127 -5.03 2.17 25.78
CA ILE A 127 -4.20 1.78 24.63
C ILE A 127 -3.99 0.26 24.64
N ASP A 128 -4.36 -0.42 23.54
CA ASP A 128 -4.21 -1.88 23.42
C ASP A 128 -2.77 -2.26 23.03
N VAL A 129 -1.92 -2.41 24.05
CA VAL A 129 -0.49 -2.75 23.87
C VAL A 129 -0.30 -4.14 23.25
N LEU A 130 -1.20 -5.08 23.51
CA LEU A 130 -1.11 -6.44 22.96
C LEU A 130 -1.36 -6.44 21.45
N PHE A 131 -2.38 -5.70 21.00
CA PHE A 131 -2.63 -5.46 19.59
C PHE A 131 -1.43 -4.76 18.93
N LEU A 132 -0.89 -3.70 19.55
CA LEU A 132 0.26 -2.97 19.00
C LEU A 132 1.52 -3.83 18.88
N LYS A 133 1.80 -4.70 19.86
CA LYS A 133 2.90 -5.68 19.78
C LYS A 133 2.69 -6.65 18.62
N SER A 134 1.48 -7.17 18.49
CA SER A 134 1.08 -8.10 17.42
C SER A 134 1.18 -7.47 16.03
N LEU A 135 0.68 -6.25 15.87
CA LEU A 135 0.78 -5.45 14.66
C LEU A 135 2.24 -5.17 14.29
N ARG A 136 3.08 -4.82 15.29
CA ARG A 136 4.52 -4.63 15.09
C ARG A 136 5.19 -5.87 14.53
N THR A 137 4.96 -7.03 15.15
CA THR A 137 5.53 -8.30 14.70
C THR A 137 5.09 -8.63 13.27
N LEU A 138 3.80 -8.48 12.97
CA LEU A 138 3.24 -8.72 11.64
C LEU A 138 3.88 -7.81 10.58
N LEU A 139 3.88 -6.49 10.78
CA LEU A 139 4.41 -5.55 9.79
C LEU A 139 5.92 -5.72 9.61
N LEU A 140 6.68 -5.96 10.68
CA LEU A 140 8.11 -6.26 10.56
C LEU A 140 8.36 -7.53 9.73
N HIS A 141 7.58 -8.59 9.95
CA HIS A 141 7.68 -9.83 9.19
C HIS A 141 7.41 -9.64 7.71
N GLU A 142 6.36 -8.90 7.36
CA GLU A 142 5.98 -8.66 5.97
C GLU A 142 6.93 -7.65 5.28
N ILE A 143 7.45 -6.65 6.01
CA ILE A 143 8.47 -5.72 5.50
C ILE A 143 9.78 -6.47 5.19
N LYS A 144 10.17 -7.46 6.01
CA LYS A 144 11.34 -8.32 5.72
C LYS A 144 11.20 -9.07 4.39
N LYS A 145 9.98 -9.35 3.95
CA LYS A 145 9.68 -9.96 2.64
C LYS A 145 9.61 -8.96 1.48
N GLY A 146 10.01 -7.69 1.71
CA GLY A 146 10.04 -6.65 0.68
C GLY A 146 8.77 -5.84 0.53
N LYS A 147 7.72 -6.10 1.31
CA LYS A 147 6.47 -5.30 1.26
C LYS A 147 6.69 -3.91 1.85
N LYS A 148 6.01 -2.93 1.27
CA LYS A 148 5.93 -1.56 1.81
C LYS A 148 4.52 -1.29 2.30
N PHE A 149 4.38 -0.45 3.31
CA PHE A 149 3.10 -0.15 3.94
C PHE A 149 2.87 1.36 4.00
N ALA A 150 1.64 1.76 3.73
CA ALA A 150 1.11 3.08 4.09
C ALA A 150 -0.07 2.86 5.04
N VAL A 151 0.00 3.42 6.23
CA VAL A 151 -0.97 3.16 7.31
C VAL A 151 -1.64 4.46 7.72
N VAL A 152 -2.95 4.43 7.88
CA VAL A 152 -3.73 5.48 8.56
C VAL A 152 -4.43 4.88 9.76
N VAL A 153 -4.47 5.60 10.88
CA VAL A 153 -5.08 5.14 12.13
C VAL A 153 -6.24 6.06 12.52
N GLY A 154 -7.38 5.48 12.86
CA GLY A 154 -8.56 6.18 13.36
C GLY A 154 -8.37 6.85 14.74
N GLY A 155 -9.32 7.70 15.12
CA GLY A 155 -9.27 8.45 16.40
C GLY A 155 -9.55 7.62 17.66
N GLY A 156 -10.26 6.50 17.54
CA GLY A 156 -10.51 5.57 18.66
C GLY A 156 -11.30 6.19 19.81
N SER A 157 -11.12 5.66 21.01
CA SER A 157 -11.78 6.17 22.21
C SER A 157 -11.31 7.57 22.60
N VAL A 158 -10.08 7.97 22.24
CA VAL A 158 -9.57 9.33 22.44
C VAL A 158 -10.50 10.34 21.76
N CYS A 159 -10.81 10.13 20.47
CA CYS A 159 -11.75 10.99 19.74
C CYS A 159 -13.11 11.07 20.44
N ARG A 160 -13.66 9.93 20.87
CA ARG A 160 -14.99 9.86 21.48
C ARG A 160 -15.04 10.58 22.82
N LYS A 161 -14.04 10.35 23.69
CA LYS A 161 -13.94 10.99 25.01
C LYS A 161 -13.81 12.52 24.89
N TYR A 162 -13.00 13.00 23.95
CA TYR A 162 -12.82 14.45 23.74
C TYR A 162 -14.08 15.12 23.17
N GLN A 163 -14.73 14.50 22.18
CA GLN A 163 -15.99 15.00 21.63
C GLN A 163 -17.10 15.02 22.68
N GLN A 164 -17.20 13.98 23.51
CA GLN A 164 -18.16 13.90 24.61
C GLN A 164 -17.91 15.00 25.64
N ALA A 165 -16.68 15.11 26.15
CA ALA A 165 -16.35 16.12 27.17
C ALA A 165 -16.62 17.55 26.70
N ALA A 166 -16.31 17.86 25.43
CA ALA A 166 -16.62 19.17 24.86
C ALA A 166 -18.14 19.39 24.70
N GLY A 167 -18.89 18.34 24.35
CA GLY A 167 -20.35 18.38 24.18
C GLY A 167 -21.14 18.46 25.50
N GLU A 168 -20.56 18.01 26.61
CA GLU A 168 -21.14 18.18 27.95
C GLU A 168 -21.10 19.64 28.43
N ILE A 169 -20.19 20.46 27.87
CA ILE A 169 -19.98 21.85 28.28
C ILE A 169 -20.66 22.83 27.33
N GLY A 170 -20.69 22.54 26.02
CA GLY A 170 -21.21 23.48 25.03
C GLY A 170 -21.70 22.83 23.74
N THR A 171 -22.39 23.63 22.93
CA THR A 171 -22.86 23.20 21.62
C THR A 171 -21.68 23.12 20.64
N LEU A 172 -21.49 21.95 20.03
CA LEU A 172 -20.41 21.72 19.06
C LEU A 172 -20.94 21.76 17.63
N THR A 173 -20.18 22.40 16.75
CA THR A 173 -20.41 22.31 15.31
C THR A 173 -19.82 21.01 14.76
N ARG A 174 -20.20 20.66 13.52
CA ARG A 174 -19.58 19.56 12.79
C ARG A 174 -18.07 19.74 12.63
N ASP A 175 -17.61 20.97 12.44
CA ASP A 175 -16.19 21.29 12.25
C ASP A 175 -15.40 21.03 13.54
N ASP A 176 -15.95 21.41 14.70
CA ASP A 176 -15.33 21.15 16.01
C ASP A 176 -15.15 19.65 16.26
N LEU A 177 -16.19 18.87 15.98
CA LEU A 177 -16.14 17.41 16.09
C LEU A 177 -15.06 16.81 15.19
N ASP A 178 -14.97 17.29 13.95
CA ASP A 178 -13.97 16.83 13.00
C ASP A 178 -12.55 17.16 13.45
N TRP A 179 -12.30 18.37 13.96
CA TRP A 179 -10.97 18.74 14.44
C TRP A 179 -10.53 17.90 15.65
N LEU A 180 -11.42 17.68 16.62
CA LEU A 180 -11.12 16.80 17.76
C LEU A 180 -10.78 15.38 17.26
N GLY A 181 -11.52 14.86 16.29
CA GLY A 181 -11.24 13.56 15.66
C GLY A 181 -9.90 13.53 14.92
N ILE A 182 -9.60 14.56 14.13
CA ILE A 182 -8.34 14.70 13.40
C ILE A 182 -7.16 14.75 14.37
N HIS A 183 -7.25 15.51 15.45
CA HIS A 183 -6.17 15.57 16.45
C HIS A 183 -5.97 14.23 17.16
N ALA A 184 -7.04 13.51 17.49
CA ALA A 184 -6.94 12.15 18.01
C ALA A 184 -6.25 11.18 17.03
N THR A 185 -6.59 11.25 15.73
CA THR A 185 -5.93 10.42 14.70
C THR A 185 -4.45 10.74 14.57
N ARG A 186 -4.06 12.02 14.72
CA ARG A 186 -2.66 12.46 14.67
C ARG A 186 -1.87 11.96 15.86
N LEU A 187 -2.46 11.95 17.06
CA LEU A 187 -1.85 11.37 18.25
C LEU A 187 -1.62 9.86 18.08
N ASN A 188 -2.65 9.13 17.62
CA ASN A 188 -2.55 7.69 17.38
C ASN A 188 -1.56 7.35 16.24
N GLY A 189 -1.56 8.13 15.17
CA GLY A 189 -0.58 8.00 14.09
C GLY A 189 0.85 8.28 14.56
N HIS A 190 1.04 9.26 15.44
CA HIS A 190 2.35 9.54 16.03
C HIS A 190 2.83 8.41 16.95
N LEU A 191 1.94 7.85 17.77
CA LEU A 191 2.23 6.64 18.56
C LEU A 191 2.72 5.51 17.65
N LEU A 192 1.99 5.21 16.57
CA LEU A 192 2.36 4.16 15.63
C LEU A 192 3.73 4.43 14.99
N ARG A 193 3.95 5.65 14.46
CA ARG A 193 5.25 6.03 13.90
C ARG A 193 6.38 5.84 14.92
N THR A 194 6.16 6.17 16.19
CA THR A 194 7.15 6.03 17.27
C THR A 194 7.46 4.57 17.57
N ILE A 195 6.46 3.69 17.60
CA ILE A 195 6.66 2.24 17.71
C ILE A 195 7.59 1.76 16.59
N PHE A 196 7.41 2.26 15.37
CA PHE A 196 8.20 1.86 14.21
C PHE A 196 9.38 2.80 13.88
N ARG A 197 9.89 3.61 14.83
CA ARG A 197 10.87 4.69 14.58
C ARG A 197 12.06 4.29 13.69
N GLY A 198 12.59 3.07 13.82
CA GLY A 198 13.74 2.60 13.04
C GLY A 198 13.45 2.30 11.55
N ILE A 199 12.19 2.18 11.15
CA ILE A 199 11.78 1.81 9.78
C ILE A 199 10.70 2.73 9.19
N ALA A 200 9.99 3.48 10.03
CA ALA A 200 8.96 4.41 9.60
C ALA A 200 9.58 5.71 9.10
N HIS A 201 8.93 6.34 8.13
CA HIS A 201 9.27 7.68 7.72
C HIS A 201 9.20 8.65 8.92
N PRO A 202 10.15 9.59 9.07
CA PRO A 202 10.22 10.45 10.25
C PRO A 202 9.00 11.35 10.45
N ARG A 203 8.28 11.70 9.39
CA ARG A 203 7.07 12.53 9.44
C ARG A 203 5.81 11.66 9.44
N VAL A 204 4.82 12.05 10.25
CA VAL A 204 3.42 11.62 10.11
C VAL A 204 2.74 12.55 9.11
N PHE A 205 2.15 11.99 8.07
CA PHE A 205 1.54 12.77 6.99
C PHE A 205 0.12 13.20 7.35
N LYS A 206 -0.09 14.50 7.46
CA LYS A 206 -1.39 15.12 7.77
C LYS A 206 -2.20 15.46 6.50
N ASN A 207 -1.63 15.25 5.33
CA ASN A 207 -2.28 15.44 4.04
C ASN A 207 -1.89 14.26 3.13
N PRO A 208 -2.83 13.43 2.67
CA PRO A 208 -2.51 12.28 1.82
C PRO A 208 -1.81 12.70 0.51
N HIS A 209 -2.07 13.90 0.00
CA HIS A 209 -1.44 14.42 -1.21
C HIS A 209 0.02 14.85 -1.02
N GLN A 210 0.53 14.88 0.21
CA GLN A 210 1.94 15.18 0.50
C GLN A 210 2.78 13.93 0.75
N VAL A 211 2.16 12.75 0.75
CA VAL A 211 2.88 11.48 0.91
C VAL A 211 3.80 11.26 -0.30
N PRO A 212 5.08 10.91 -0.14
CA PRO A 212 5.94 10.70 -1.30
C PRO A 212 5.55 9.42 -2.05
N GLN A 213 5.45 9.47 -3.38
CA GLN A 213 5.21 8.29 -4.21
C GLN A 213 6.34 7.25 -4.10
N LYS A 214 7.57 7.73 -3.92
CA LYS A 214 8.75 6.90 -3.68
C LYS A 214 9.31 7.22 -2.31
N SER A 215 9.46 6.21 -1.47
CA SER A 215 10.04 6.33 -0.14
C SER A 215 11.16 5.29 0.05
N ALA A 216 12.27 5.75 0.65
CA ALA A 216 13.33 4.90 1.16
C ALA A 216 12.88 4.12 2.42
N TYR A 217 11.90 4.66 3.15
CA TYR A 217 11.31 4.01 4.32
C TYR A 217 10.22 3.03 3.89
N PRO A 218 10.23 1.79 4.42
CA PRO A 218 9.21 0.78 4.10
C PRO A 218 7.85 1.05 4.74
N LEU A 219 7.76 1.94 5.71
CA LEU A 219 6.51 2.28 6.39
C LEU A 219 6.25 3.79 6.36
N LEU A 220 5.09 4.17 5.80
CA LEU A 220 4.56 5.53 5.79
C LEU A 220 3.37 5.58 6.75
N VAL A 221 3.31 6.59 7.63
CA VAL A 221 2.20 6.76 8.57
C VAL A 221 1.49 8.07 8.27
N ALA A 222 0.19 7.99 8.01
CA ALA A 222 -0.71 9.10 7.79
C ALA A 222 -1.74 9.21 8.91
N ALA A 223 -2.42 10.35 8.97
CA ALA A 223 -3.48 10.64 9.92
C ALA A 223 -4.64 11.35 9.21
N GLY A 224 -5.69 11.70 9.96
CA GLY A 224 -6.79 12.53 9.48
C GLY A 224 -6.29 13.85 8.87
N TRP A 225 -6.96 14.25 7.79
CA TRP A 225 -6.52 15.37 6.96
C TRP A 225 -7.15 16.71 7.38
N LYS A 226 -8.39 16.94 6.95
CA LYS A 226 -9.18 18.14 7.17
C LYS A 226 -10.64 17.75 7.44
N PRO A 227 -11.47 18.66 7.99
CA PRO A 227 -12.89 18.39 8.23
C PRO A 227 -13.64 17.90 6.98
N GLY A 228 -14.66 17.08 7.20
CA GLY A 228 -15.46 16.44 6.15
C GLY A 228 -14.96 15.07 5.66
N TRP A 229 -13.84 14.56 6.17
CA TRP A 229 -13.23 13.32 5.67
C TRP A 229 -12.82 12.37 6.81
N SER A 230 -13.20 11.10 6.68
CA SER A 230 -12.74 10.04 7.59
C SER A 230 -11.33 9.54 7.28
N THR A 231 -10.82 8.67 8.16
CA THR A 231 -9.58 7.93 7.91
C THR A 231 -9.68 6.93 6.77
N ASP A 232 -10.86 6.37 6.51
CA ASP A 232 -11.07 5.49 5.35
C ASP A 232 -10.92 6.27 4.04
N TYR A 233 -11.47 7.48 3.99
CA TYR A 233 -11.28 8.36 2.84
C TYR A 233 -9.79 8.65 2.60
N VAL A 234 -9.06 8.98 3.68
CA VAL A 234 -7.60 9.18 3.62
C VAL A 234 -6.89 7.92 3.11
N ALA A 235 -7.26 6.71 3.57
CA ALA A 235 -6.69 5.46 3.07
C ALA A 235 -6.89 5.30 1.56
N VAL A 236 -8.09 5.57 1.05
CA VAL A 236 -8.36 5.48 -0.40
C VAL A 236 -7.55 6.52 -1.18
N CYS A 237 -7.39 7.75 -0.66
CA CYS A 237 -6.50 8.75 -1.26
C CYS A 237 -5.03 8.28 -1.31
N LEU A 238 -4.55 7.62 -0.25
CA LEU A 238 -3.21 7.02 -0.22
C LEU A 238 -3.07 5.92 -1.27
N ALA A 239 -4.06 5.04 -1.37
CA ALA A 239 -4.06 3.96 -2.36
C ALA A 239 -3.98 4.51 -3.79
N LYS A 240 -4.82 5.50 -4.13
CA LYS A 240 -4.77 6.18 -5.43
C LYS A 240 -3.40 6.82 -5.69
N ARG A 241 -2.84 7.50 -4.68
CA ARG A 241 -1.56 8.20 -4.84
C ARG A 241 -0.37 7.26 -5.00
N LEU A 242 -0.40 6.11 -4.32
CA LEU A 242 0.67 5.13 -4.28
C LEU A 242 0.49 4.02 -5.34
N GLY A 243 -0.57 4.09 -6.16
CA GLY A 243 -0.88 3.09 -7.17
C GLY A 243 -1.28 1.72 -6.58
N ALA A 244 -1.83 1.70 -5.36
CA ALA A 244 -2.30 0.48 -4.74
C ALA A 244 -3.71 0.14 -5.25
N SER A 245 -3.90 -1.10 -5.70
CA SER A 245 -5.20 -1.61 -6.17
C SER A 245 -6.12 -2.06 -5.03
N GLN A 246 -5.62 -2.09 -3.78
CA GLN A 246 -6.33 -2.65 -2.64
C GLN A 246 -6.04 -1.86 -1.36
N VAL A 247 -7.06 -1.65 -0.54
CA VAL A 247 -6.98 -1.15 0.84
C VAL A 247 -7.44 -2.25 1.79
N PHE A 248 -6.68 -2.49 2.85
CA PHE A 248 -7.07 -3.40 3.92
C PHE A 248 -7.60 -2.57 5.09
N ASN A 249 -8.89 -2.69 5.38
CA ASN A 249 -9.52 -2.05 6.53
C ASN A 249 -9.54 -3.03 7.71
N PHE A 250 -8.76 -2.71 8.73
CA PHE A 250 -8.74 -3.44 9.99
C PHE A 250 -9.80 -2.84 10.90
N SER A 251 -10.90 -3.57 11.05
CA SER A 251 -12.02 -3.23 11.92
C SER A 251 -12.05 -4.13 13.16
N ASN A 252 -13.03 -3.93 14.03
CA ASN A 252 -13.36 -4.79 15.16
C ASN A 252 -14.53 -5.76 14.85
N ILE A 253 -14.90 -5.89 13.58
CA ILE A 253 -15.90 -6.82 13.07
C ILE A 253 -15.22 -7.81 12.13
N ASP A 254 -15.74 -9.04 12.07
CA ASP A 254 -15.21 -10.05 11.17
C ASP A 254 -15.67 -9.80 9.74
N TYR A 255 -16.97 -9.51 9.53
CA TYR A 255 -17.57 -9.23 8.22
C TYR A 255 -18.34 -7.90 8.21
N VAL A 256 -18.68 -7.42 7.02
CA VAL A 256 -19.87 -6.60 6.80
C VAL A 256 -21.09 -7.49 6.95
N TYR A 257 -22.12 -7.00 7.63
CA TYR A 257 -23.35 -7.73 7.87
C TYR A 257 -24.54 -7.00 7.26
N THR A 258 -25.63 -7.72 6.98
CA THR A 258 -26.89 -7.14 6.48
C THR A 258 -27.54 -6.14 7.45
N ALA A 259 -27.24 -6.24 8.74
CA ALA A 259 -27.63 -5.31 9.80
C ALA A 259 -26.54 -5.31 10.89
N ASP A 260 -26.62 -4.40 11.87
CA ASP A 260 -25.67 -4.40 13.01
C ASP A 260 -25.85 -5.69 13.84
N PRO A 261 -24.86 -6.62 13.85
CA PRO A 261 -25.01 -7.91 14.52
C PRO A 261 -25.10 -7.80 16.04
N ARG A 262 -24.79 -6.64 16.62
CA ARG A 262 -24.97 -6.36 18.05
C ARG A 262 -26.41 -6.00 18.40
N LYS A 263 -27.21 -5.60 17.41
CA LYS A 263 -28.60 -5.16 17.56
C LYS A 263 -29.59 -6.15 16.96
N ASP A 264 -29.19 -6.83 15.90
CA ASP A 264 -30.01 -7.77 15.15
C ASP A 264 -29.33 -9.15 15.08
N PRO A 265 -29.81 -10.14 15.86
CA PRO A 265 -29.29 -11.51 15.82
C PRO A 265 -29.48 -12.22 14.48
N SER A 266 -30.37 -11.73 13.60
CA SER A 266 -30.62 -12.31 12.28
C SER A 266 -29.63 -11.81 11.21
N ALA A 267 -28.73 -10.89 11.58
CA ALA A 267 -27.75 -10.30 10.68
C ALA A 267 -26.83 -11.35 10.04
N LYS A 268 -26.79 -11.36 8.70
CA LYS A 268 -26.00 -12.32 7.92
C LYS A 268 -24.69 -11.70 7.48
N ALA A 269 -23.61 -12.46 7.60
CA ALA A 269 -22.29 -12.07 7.11
C ALA A 269 -22.27 -12.04 5.57
N LEU A 270 -21.57 -11.05 5.01
CA LEU A 270 -21.40 -10.85 3.57
C LEU A 270 -19.92 -11.02 3.21
N PRO A 271 -19.46 -12.20 2.77
CA PRO A 271 -18.02 -12.43 2.50
C PRO A 271 -17.51 -11.71 1.25
N GLU A 272 -18.37 -11.50 0.27
CA GLU A 272 -18.07 -10.80 -0.99
C GLU A 272 -19.25 -9.91 -1.33
N MET A 273 -18.96 -8.73 -1.89
CA MET A 273 -19.98 -7.82 -2.41
C MET A 273 -19.39 -6.82 -3.39
N THR A 274 -20.26 -6.25 -4.23
CA THR A 274 -19.92 -5.13 -5.11
C THR A 274 -19.99 -3.80 -4.37
N TRP A 275 -19.31 -2.79 -4.90
CA TRP A 275 -19.45 -1.42 -4.41
C TRP A 275 -20.89 -0.91 -4.44
N LYS A 276 -21.69 -1.33 -5.44
CA LYS A 276 -23.09 -0.93 -5.59
C LYS A 276 -23.94 -1.50 -4.45
N GLU A 277 -23.78 -2.78 -4.14
CA GLU A 277 -24.47 -3.43 -3.01
C GLU A 277 -24.06 -2.80 -1.69
N TYR A 278 -22.77 -2.51 -1.51
CA TYR A 278 -22.27 -1.89 -0.29
C TYR A 278 -22.90 -0.51 -0.07
N GLN A 279 -22.90 0.33 -1.10
CA GLN A 279 -23.46 1.69 -1.03
C GLN A 279 -24.98 1.67 -0.80
N ALA A 280 -25.69 0.68 -1.35
CA ALA A 280 -27.11 0.48 -1.08
C ALA A 280 -27.37 0.09 0.39
N LEU A 281 -26.48 -0.70 0.98
CA LEU A 281 -26.58 -1.17 2.37
C LEU A 281 -26.32 -0.06 3.40
N ILE A 282 -25.27 0.75 3.20
CA ILE A 282 -24.83 1.75 4.20
C ILE A 282 -25.41 3.16 3.98
N GLY A 283 -26.02 3.42 2.82
CA GLY A 283 -26.51 4.75 2.45
C GLY A 283 -25.40 5.71 2.01
N GLY A 284 -25.77 6.98 1.76
CA GLY A 284 -24.91 7.95 1.08
C GLY A 284 -24.31 9.08 1.93
N GLU A 285 -24.75 9.25 3.18
CA GLU A 285 -24.31 10.35 4.04
C GLU A 285 -23.23 9.91 5.03
N TRP A 286 -22.15 10.69 5.13
CA TRP A 286 -21.16 10.53 6.20
C TRP A 286 -21.28 11.64 7.23
N LYS A 287 -21.18 11.27 8.52
CA LYS A 287 -21.20 12.18 9.67
C LYS A 287 -20.03 11.89 10.62
N PRO A 288 -19.44 12.91 11.27
CA PRO A 288 -18.38 12.68 12.26
C PRO A 288 -18.89 11.77 13.38
N GLY A 289 -18.11 10.76 13.72
CA GLY A 289 -18.49 9.80 14.76
C GLY A 289 -19.33 8.61 14.30
N MET A 290 -19.78 8.57 13.04
CA MET A 290 -20.53 7.46 12.46
C MET A 290 -19.83 6.11 12.65
N ASN A 291 -20.61 5.09 12.98
CA ASN A 291 -20.15 3.71 13.14
C ASN A 291 -20.62 2.87 11.95
N ALA A 292 -19.96 3.07 10.80
CA ALA A 292 -20.15 2.27 9.60
C ALA A 292 -18.94 1.34 9.41
N PRO A 293 -19.10 0.15 8.79
CA PRO A 293 -17.98 -0.74 8.48
C PRO A 293 -16.88 -0.07 7.64
N PHE A 294 -17.28 0.84 6.74
CA PHE A 294 -16.43 1.65 5.88
C PHE A 294 -17.19 2.93 5.49
N ASP A 295 -16.48 4.04 5.34
CA ASP A 295 -17.09 5.34 5.05
C ASP A 295 -17.85 5.39 3.68
N PRO A 296 -19.09 5.92 3.61
CA PRO A 296 -19.88 6.08 2.38
C PRO A 296 -19.28 6.99 1.28
N ILE A 297 -18.58 8.05 1.68
CA ILE A 297 -17.81 8.92 0.77
C ILE A 297 -16.55 8.18 0.30
N ALA A 298 -15.86 7.47 1.19
CA ALA A 298 -14.68 6.67 0.84
C ALA A 298 -15.04 5.51 -0.10
N SER A 299 -16.19 4.85 0.08
CA SER A 299 -16.66 3.77 -0.77
C SER A 299 -16.91 4.24 -2.21
N ARG A 300 -17.49 5.42 -2.39
CA ARG A 300 -17.66 6.05 -3.72
C ARG A 300 -16.33 6.39 -4.36
N LEU A 301 -15.37 6.90 -3.59
CA LEU A 301 -14.03 7.17 -4.11
C LEU A 301 -13.32 5.87 -4.52
N ALA A 302 -13.41 4.82 -3.71
CA ALA A 302 -12.80 3.52 -3.99
C ALA A 302 -13.40 2.89 -5.26
N ALA A 303 -14.73 2.89 -5.37
CA ALA A 303 -15.45 2.41 -6.55
C ALA A 303 -15.01 3.13 -7.83
N ARG A 304 -15.00 4.47 -7.82
CA ARG A 304 -14.57 5.29 -8.98
C ARG A 304 -13.10 5.08 -9.35
N ALA A 305 -12.26 4.72 -8.37
CA ALA A 305 -10.84 4.48 -8.58
C ALA A 305 -10.51 3.02 -8.90
N GLY A 306 -11.50 2.11 -8.94
CA GLY A 306 -11.27 0.68 -9.13
C GLY A 306 -10.45 0.05 -8.00
N ILE A 307 -10.51 0.62 -6.79
CA ILE A 307 -9.78 0.13 -5.61
C ILE A 307 -10.66 -0.87 -4.89
N GLU A 308 -10.12 -2.06 -4.66
CA GLU A 308 -10.74 -3.09 -3.83
C GLU A 308 -10.54 -2.76 -2.34
N VAL A 309 -11.54 -3.06 -1.50
CA VAL A 309 -11.40 -2.98 -0.03
C VAL A 309 -11.64 -4.35 0.59
N ALA A 310 -10.68 -4.80 1.40
CA ALA A 310 -10.87 -5.96 2.28
C ALA A 310 -11.13 -5.48 3.71
N ILE A 311 -12.33 -5.72 4.23
CA ILE A 311 -12.71 -5.45 5.61
C ILE A 311 -12.56 -6.74 6.42
N LEU A 312 -11.80 -6.67 7.51
CA LEU A 312 -11.55 -7.82 8.38
C LEU A 312 -11.21 -7.38 9.80
N ASN A 313 -11.36 -8.31 10.74
CA ASN A 313 -10.98 -8.08 12.13
C ASN A 313 -9.47 -7.99 12.28
N GLY A 314 -8.97 -6.80 12.62
CA GLY A 314 -7.54 -6.54 12.76
C GLY A 314 -6.86 -7.29 13.90
N LYS A 315 -7.61 -7.73 14.92
CA LYS A 315 -7.06 -8.49 16.06
C LYS A 315 -6.68 -9.93 15.68
N ASN A 316 -7.29 -10.48 14.63
CA ASN A 316 -6.97 -11.82 14.16
C ASN A 316 -5.75 -11.80 13.20
N ILE A 317 -4.54 -11.80 13.78
CA ILE A 317 -3.28 -11.68 13.02
C ILE A 317 -3.07 -12.82 12.02
N ALA A 318 -3.49 -14.05 12.36
CA ALA A 318 -3.41 -15.20 11.46
C ALA A 318 -4.27 -14.96 10.21
N ASN A 319 -5.48 -14.46 10.39
CA ASN A 319 -6.39 -14.11 9.31
C ASN A 319 -5.89 -12.94 8.46
N VAL A 320 -5.35 -11.89 9.09
CA VAL A 320 -4.71 -10.77 8.39
C VAL A 320 -3.56 -11.26 7.51
N LYS A 321 -2.73 -12.18 8.01
CA LYS A 321 -1.63 -12.78 7.25
C LYS A 321 -2.14 -13.60 6.07
N ALA A 322 -3.25 -14.34 6.22
CA ALA A 322 -3.89 -15.06 5.12
C ALA A 322 -4.39 -14.09 4.04
N CYS A 323 -5.04 -12.99 4.45
CA CYS A 323 -5.53 -11.94 3.56
C CYS A 323 -4.38 -11.29 2.75
N PHE A 324 -3.27 -10.94 3.40
CA PHE A 324 -2.05 -10.42 2.74
C PHE A 324 -1.38 -11.39 1.78
N GLN A 325 -1.67 -12.70 1.88
CA GLN A 325 -1.18 -13.74 0.98
C GLN A 325 -2.18 -14.07 -0.12
N ARG A 326 -3.29 -13.32 -0.23
CA ARG A 326 -4.43 -13.60 -1.13
C ARG A 326 -5.00 -15.01 -0.95
N LYS A 327 -4.89 -15.59 0.25
CA LYS A 327 -5.56 -16.83 0.62
C LYS A 327 -7.00 -16.52 1.06
N LYS A 328 -7.83 -17.56 1.15
CA LYS A 328 -9.14 -17.46 1.79
C LYS A 328 -8.98 -16.91 3.21
N PHE A 329 -9.77 -15.91 3.55
CA PHE A 329 -9.72 -15.23 4.84
C PHE A 329 -11.16 -14.97 5.33
N VAL A 330 -11.30 -14.80 6.64
CA VAL A 330 -12.54 -14.38 7.31
C VAL A 330 -12.66 -12.87 7.16
N GLY A 331 -13.56 -12.42 6.30
CA GLY A 331 -13.91 -11.03 6.14
C GLY A 331 -14.63 -10.74 4.84
N THR A 332 -14.85 -9.46 4.57
CA THR A 332 -15.59 -9.00 3.41
C THR A 332 -14.66 -8.41 2.37
N ARG A 333 -14.72 -8.94 1.15
CA ARG A 333 -14.10 -8.32 -0.03
C ARG A 333 -15.13 -7.46 -0.74
N ILE A 334 -14.79 -6.19 -0.99
CA ILE A 334 -15.61 -5.25 -1.75
C ILE A 334 -14.85 -4.85 -3.02
N ALA A 335 -15.41 -5.18 -4.17
CA ALA A 335 -14.82 -4.95 -5.49
C ALA A 335 -15.86 -4.35 -6.48
N LEU A 336 -15.44 -4.14 -7.73
CA LEU A 336 -16.33 -3.66 -8.81
C LEU A 336 -17.47 -4.63 -9.09
#